data_AF-A0A4Q5U3Z9-F1
#
_entry.id   AF-A0A4Q5U3Z9-F1
#
_cell.length_a   1.000
_cell.length_b   1.000
_cell.length_c   1.000
_cell.angle_alpha   90.00
_cell.angle_beta   90.00
_cell.angle_gamma   90.00
#
_symmetry.space_group_name_H-M   'P 1'
#
loop_
_entity.id
_entity.type
_entity.pdbx_description
1 polymer ?
#
loop_
_entity_poly.entity_id
_entity_poly.type
_entity_poly.pdbx_seq_one_letter_code
_entity_poly.pdbx_strand_id
1 'polypeptide(L)'
;MPKHDQLEILRSMLDSLKSGNPDLKQMIGQMSQHRLETKRDAAISSEVIRRLRIQNKKLQHQILVLKDRLKEKTARTNNLATQISELIRLRNILSAALGSCSSCWGENQQCPDCSGNGSAGWRPVNKRLFNIHVLPIVVKLYGLKK
;
A
#
# COMPACT_ATOMS: atom_id res chain seq x y z
N MET A 1 -42.44 12.44 -56.24
CA MET A 1 -42.08 13.87 -56.04
C MET A 1 -40.72 13.97 -55.34
N PRO A 2 -39.93 15.01 -55.62
CA PRO A 2 -38.60 14.85 -56.22
C PRO A 2 -37.52 15.42 -55.28
N LYS A 3 -37.01 14.61 -54.35
CA LYS A 3 -35.86 15.04 -53.53
C LYS A 3 -34.55 14.98 -54.30
N HIS A 4 -34.49 14.17 -55.35
CA HIS A 4 -33.28 14.00 -56.16
C HIS A 4 -33.02 15.22 -57.06
N ASP A 5 -34.06 15.78 -57.69
CA ASP A 5 -33.93 16.98 -58.54
C ASP A 5 -33.57 18.24 -57.74
N GLN A 6 -34.13 18.40 -56.52
CA GLN A 6 -33.81 19.58 -55.69
C GLN A 6 -32.35 19.59 -55.25
N LEU A 7 -31.75 18.42 -55.01
CA LEU A 7 -30.34 18.30 -54.66
C LEU A 7 -29.41 18.58 -55.86
N GLU A 8 -29.81 18.22 -57.07
CA GLU A 8 -29.05 18.55 -58.27
C GLU A 8 -29.12 20.03 -58.63
N ILE A 9 -30.30 20.65 -58.49
CA ILE A 9 -30.47 22.10 -58.70
C ILE A 9 -29.65 22.89 -57.67
N LEU A 10 -29.68 22.48 -56.40
CA LEU A 10 -28.85 23.11 -55.36
C LEU A 10 -27.35 22.94 -55.64
N ARG A 11 -26.91 21.78 -56.13
CA ARG A 11 -25.51 21.57 -56.55
C ARG A 11 -25.13 22.49 -57.71
N SER A 12 -25.98 22.59 -58.74
CA SER A 12 -25.68 23.41 -59.92
C SER A 12 -25.62 24.90 -59.59
N MET A 13 -26.53 25.41 -58.75
CA MET A 13 -26.51 26.80 -58.27
C MET A 13 -25.27 27.10 -57.43
N LEU A 14 -24.86 26.15 -56.59
CA LEU A 14 -23.69 26.28 -55.74
C LEU A 14 -22.38 26.25 -56.55
N ASP A 15 -22.35 25.50 -57.65
CA ASP A 15 -21.21 25.47 -58.58
C ASP A 15 -21.12 26.75 -59.42
N SER A 16 -22.23 27.33 -59.86
CA SER A 16 -22.25 28.66 -60.52
C SER A 16 -21.79 29.78 -59.58
N LEU A 17 -22.19 29.76 -58.30
CA LEU A 17 -21.74 30.73 -57.30
C LEU A 17 -20.23 30.60 -57.00
N LYS A 18 -19.70 29.37 -56.98
CA LYS A 18 -18.26 29.11 -56.82
C LYS A 18 -17.42 29.51 -58.02
N SER A 19 -17.94 29.39 -59.25
CA SER A 19 -17.23 29.82 -60.45
C SER A 19 -17.16 31.34 -60.58
N GLY A 20 -18.13 32.07 -60.02
CA GLY A 20 -18.19 33.53 -60.06
C GLY A 20 -17.46 34.27 -58.94
N ASN A 21 -16.97 33.56 -57.90
CA ASN A 21 -16.37 34.21 -56.73
C ASN A 21 -15.22 33.37 -56.13
N PRO A 22 -13.95 33.63 -56.52
CA PRO A 22 -12.80 32.82 -56.09
C PRO A 22 -12.57 32.90 -54.57
N ASP A 23 -12.85 34.03 -53.95
CA ASP A 23 -12.75 34.23 -52.50
C ASP A 23 -13.74 33.34 -51.74
N LEU A 24 -14.99 33.22 -52.24
CA LEU A 24 -16.01 32.34 -51.66
C LEU A 24 -15.60 30.86 -51.79
N LYS A 25 -15.00 30.48 -52.92
CA LYS A 25 -14.48 29.12 -53.14
C LYS A 25 -13.32 28.80 -52.18
N GLN A 26 -12.41 29.75 -51.98
CA GLN A 26 -11.30 29.61 -51.03
C GLN A 26 -11.80 29.53 -49.58
N MET A 27 -12.76 30.37 -49.20
CA MET A 27 -13.36 30.40 -47.87
C MET A 27 -14.08 29.07 -47.54
N ILE A 28 -14.87 28.53 -48.47
CA ILE A 28 -15.51 27.21 -48.31
C ILE A 28 -14.46 26.10 -48.16
N GLY A 29 -13.37 26.17 -48.93
CA GLY A 29 -12.23 25.25 -48.81
C GLY A 29 -11.59 25.28 -47.43
N GLN A 30 -11.25 26.48 -46.93
CA GLN A 30 -10.67 26.69 -45.60
C GLN A 30 -11.60 26.23 -44.48
N MET A 31 -12.90 26.56 -44.56
CA MET A 31 -13.89 26.09 -43.58
C MET A 31 -14.02 24.56 -43.56
N SER A 32 -13.95 23.91 -44.73
CA SER A 32 -13.99 22.46 -44.83
C SER A 32 -12.76 21.79 -44.22
N GLN A 33 -11.57 22.37 -44.43
CA GLN A 33 -10.30 21.89 -43.87
C GLN A 33 -10.26 22.05 -42.36
N HIS A 34 -10.59 23.23 -41.83
CA HIS A 34 -10.66 23.47 -40.39
C HIS A 34 -11.69 22.55 -39.70
N ARG A 35 -12.81 22.24 -40.37
CA ARG A 35 -13.81 21.28 -39.85
C ARG A 35 -13.29 19.83 -39.83
N LEU A 36 -12.40 19.46 -40.74
CA LEU A 36 -11.75 18.14 -40.74
C LEU A 36 -10.67 18.06 -39.65
N GLU A 37 -9.87 19.11 -39.49
CA GLU A 37 -8.83 19.20 -38.46
C GLU A 37 -9.44 19.16 -37.05
N THR A 38 -10.45 19.97 -36.78
CA THR A 38 -11.18 19.94 -35.48
C THR A 38 -11.82 18.59 -35.17
N LYS A 39 -12.36 17.89 -36.17
CA LYS A 39 -12.85 16.51 -35.99
C LYS A 39 -11.73 15.53 -35.68
N ARG A 40 -10.56 15.69 -36.32
CA ARG A 40 -9.37 14.87 -36.08
C ARG A 40 -8.83 15.09 -34.68
N ASP A 41 -8.73 16.34 -34.24
CA ASP A 41 -8.26 16.70 -32.90
C ASP A 41 -9.22 16.23 -31.80
N ALA A 42 -10.53 16.31 -32.04
CA ALA A 42 -11.54 15.77 -31.15
C ALA A 42 -11.43 14.24 -31.04
N ALA A 43 -11.20 13.54 -32.15
CA ALA A 43 -10.99 12.09 -32.16
C ALA A 43 -9.71 11.70 -31.38
N ILE A 44 -8.60 12.42 -31.60
CA ILE A 44 -7.34 12.21 -30.87
C ILE A 44 -7.56 12.44 -29.37
N SER A 45 -8.18 13.56 -28.98
CA SER A 45 -8.48 13.86 -27.57
C SER A 45 -9.37 12.79 -26.94
N SER A 46 -10.38 12.29 -27.65
CA SER A 46 -11.26 11.23 -27.15
C SER A 46 -10.52 9.92 -26.86
N GLU A 47 -9.56 9.54 -27.70
CA GLU A 47 -8.76 8.34 -27.52
C GLU A 47 -7.77 8.50 -26.37
N VAL A 48 -7.15 9.68 -26.21
CA VAL A 48 -6.29 9.97 -25.05
C VAL A 48 -7.09 9.88 -23.74
N ILE A 49 -8.27 10.50 -23.68
CA ILE A 49 -9.15 10.43 -22.50
C ILE A 49 -9.52 8.99 -22.18
N ARG A 50 -9.85 8.19 -23.20
CA ARG A 50 -10.16 6.76 -23.05
C ARG A 50 -9.01 5.99 -22.43
N ARG A 51 -7.78 6.20 -22.92
CA ARG A 51 -6.56 5.55 -22.38
C ARG A 51 -6.28 5.96 -20.95
N LEU A 52 -6.37 7.25 -20.65
CA LEU A 52 -6.16 7.78 -19.30
C LEU A 52 -7.20 7.21 -18.31
N ARG A 53 -8.47 7.06 -18.71
CA ARG A 53 -9.49 6.40 -17.87
C ARG A 53 -9.13 4.96 -17.54
N ILE A 54 -8.66 4.20 -18.53
CA ILE A 54 -8.23 2.81 -18.33
C ILE A 54 -7.03 2.75 -17.38
N GLN A 55 -6.04 3.61 -17.57
CA GLN A 55 -4.86 3.68 -16.69
C GLN A 55 -5.22 4.09 -15.26
N ASN A 56 -6.07 5.11 -15.09
CA ASN A 56 -6.53 5.55 -13.78
C ASN A 56 -7.28 4.44 -13.05
N LYS A 57 -8.14 3.68 -13.74
CA LYS A 57 -8.82 2.53 -13.13
C LYS A 57 -7.82 1.45 -12.68
N LYS A 58 -6.77 1.18 -13.46
CA LYS A 58 -5.70 0.24 -13.08
C LYS A 58 -4.93 0.74 -11.85
N LEU A 59 -4.53 2.02 -11.84
CA LEU A 59 -3.81 2.62 -10.72
C LEU A 59 -4.66 2.63 -9.44
N GLN A 60 -5.95 2.95 -9.54
CA GLN A 60 -6.87 2.88 -8.41
C GLN A 60 -6.94 1.48 -7.80
N HIS A 61 -7.00 0.45 -8.65
CA HIS A 61 -6.99 -0.93 -8.18
C HIS A 61 -5.65 -1.29 -7.52
N GLN A 62 -4.52 -0.88 -8.09
CA GLN A 62 -3.21 -1.11 -7.48
C GLN A 62 -3.07 -0.43 -6.11
N ILE A 63 -3.55 0.82 -5.97
CA ILE A 63 -3.55 1.54 -4.69
C ILE A 63 -4.37 0.77 -3.65
N LEU A 64 -5.54 0.26 -4.03
CA LEU A 64 -6.38 -0.54 -3.13
C LEU A 64 -5.64 -1.79 -2.63
N VAL A 65 -5.04 -2.56 -3.54
CA VAL A 65 -4.29 -3.77 -3.19
C VAL A 65 -3.09 -3.46 -2.30
N LEU A 66 -2.34 -2.38 -2.61
CA LEU A 66 -1.19 -1.99 -1.80
C LEU A 66 -1.62 -1.52 -0.40
N LYS A 67 -2.76 -0.83 -0.29
CA LYS A 67 -3.32 -0.40 1.00
C LYS A 67 -3.67 -1.60 1.88
N ASP A 68 -4.28 -2.63 1.31
CA ASP A 68 -4.62 -3.85 2.05
C ASP A 68 -3.35 -4.60 2.52
N ARG A 69 -2.35 -4.72 1.64
CA ARG A 69 -1.05 -5.31 2.00
C ARG A 69 -0.33 -4.53 3.11
N LEU A 70 -0.40 -3.20 3.06
CA LEU A 70 0.20 -2.36 4.09
C LEU A 70 -0.51 -2.55 5.43
N LYS A 71 -1.85 -2.60 5.43
CA LYS A 71 -2.64 -2.89 6.61
C LYS A 71 -2.29 -4.25 7.23
N GLU A 72 -2.14 -5.29 6.42
CA GLU A 72 -1.73 -6.62 6.88
C GLU A 72 -0.32 -6.59 7.50
N LYS A 73 0.64 -5.97 6.82
CA LYS A 73 2.00 -5.83 7.35
C LYS A 73 2.03 -5.07 8.67
N THR A 74 1.30 -3.95 8.77
CA THR A 74 1.21 -3.17 10.00
C THR A 74 0.57 -3.98 11.14
N ALA A 75 -0.48 -4.74 10.87
CA ALA A 75 -1.08 -5.61 11.87
C ALA A 75 -0.08 -6.68 12.36
N ARG A 76 0.68 -7.28 11.45
CA ARG A 76 1.71 -8.27 11.79
C ARG A 76 2.85 -7.68 12.61
N THR A 77 3.35 -6.50 12.24
CA THR A 77 4.41 -5.83 13.01
C THR A 77 3.94 -5.47 14.41
N ASN A 78 2.70 -4.99 14.55
CA ASN A 78 2.14 -4.68 15.86
C ASN A 78 2.01 -5.93 16.73
N ASN A 79 1.51 -7.04 16.17
CA ASN A 79 1.40 -8.31 16.88
C ASN A 79 2.78 -8.80 17.37
N LEU A 80 3.80 -8.78 16.50
CA LEU A 80 5.16 -9.17 16.87
C LEU A 80 5.74 -8.26 17.96
N ALA A 81 5.51 -6.95 17.87
CA ALA A 81 5.95 -6.00 18.90
C ALA A 81 5.31 -6.30 20.27
N THR A 82 4.01 -6.63 20.30
CA THR A 82 3.32 -7.06 21.52
C THR A 82 3.91 -8.35 22.09
N GLN A 83 4.18 -9.35 21.23
CA GLN A 83 4.80 -10.61 21.67
C GLN A 83 6.20 -10.40 22.23
N ILE A 84 7.04 -9.59 21.58
CA ILE A 84 8.38 -9.26 22.07
C ILE A 84 8.31 -8.57 23.43
N SER A 85 7.40 -7.61 23.59
CA SER A 85 7.20 -6.91 24.86
C SER A 85 6.83 -7.90 25.99
N GLU A 86 5.92 -8.82 25.72
CA GLU A 86 5.50 -9.83 26.70
C GLU A 86 6.65 -10.80 27.05
N LEU A 87 7.42 -11.24 26.06
CA LEU A 87 8.58 -12.10 26.30
C LEU A 87 9.66 -11.37 27.12
N ILE A 88 9.93 -10.09 26.83
CA ILE A 88 10.86 -9.28 27.63
C ILE A 88 10.34 -9.16 29.07
N ARG A 89 9.04 -8.91 29.25
CA ARG A 89 8.40 -8.84 30.57
C ARG A 89 8.57 -10.15 31.35
N LEU A 90 8.26 -11.29 30.73
CA LEU A 90 8.40 -12.61 31.33
C LEU A 90 9.86 -12.93 31.66
N ARG A 91 10.80 -12.64 30.75
CA ARG A 91 12.24 -12.78 30.97
C ARG A 91 12.69 -11.97 32.19
N ASN A 92 12.23 -10.73 32.32
CA ASN A 92 12.57 -9.89 33.46
C ASN A 92 11.99 -10.45 34.78
N ILE A 93 10.75 -10.96 34.76
CA ILE A 93 10.14 -11.62 35.92
C ILE A 93 10.92 -12.86 36.34
N LEU A 94 11.22 -13.74 35.39
CA LEU A 94 11.92 -14.99 35.67
C LEU A 94 13.36 -14.74 36.11
N SER A 95 14.06 -13.78 35.50
CA SER A 95 15.40 -13.41 35.95
C SER A 95 15.40 -12.85 37.38
N ALA A 96 14.36 -12.12 37.79
CA ALA A 96 14.21 -11.66 39.16
C ALA A 96 13.85 -12.80 40.11
N ALA A 97 12.98 -13.72 39.67
CA ALA A 97 12.61 -14.91 40.42
C ALA A 97 13.80 -15.84 40.66
N LEU A 98 14.72 -15.97 39.69
CA LEU A 98 15.87 -16.87 39.78
C LEU A 98 17.15 -16.17 40.26
N GLY A 99 17.11 -14.85 40.42
CA GLY A 99 18.30 -14.08 40.79
C GLY A 99 19.38 -14.12 39.70
N SER A 100 19.00 -14.17 38.42
CA SER A 100 19.93 -14.11 37.28
C SER A 100 19.97 -12.70 36.65
N CYS A 101 20.96 -12.45 35.80
CA CYS A 101 21.02 -11.24 34.97
C CYS A 101 19.87 -11.25 33.96
N SER A 102 19.08 -10.18 33.92
CA SER A 102 17.93 -10.04 33.00
C SER A 102 18.34 -9.95 31.53
N SER A 103 19.58 -9.55 31.26
CA SER A 103 20.08 -9.30 29.90
C SER A 103 20.72 -10.55 29.29
N CYS A 104 21.62 -11.23 30.01
CA CYS A 104 22.41 -12.33 29.46
C CYS A 104 22.23 -13.68 30.14
N TRP A 105 21.58 -13.75 31.31
CA TRP A 105 21.35 -15.00 32.05
C TRP A 105 22.61 -15.82 32.39
N GLY A 106 23.80 -15.19 32.34
CA GLY A 106 25.08 -15.84 32.58
C GLY A 106 25.74 -16.44 31.33
N GLU A 107 25.12 -16.32 30.16
CA GLU A 107 25.67 -16.86 28.90
C GLU A 107 26.77 -15.98 28.30
N ASN A 108 26.77 -14.67 28.62
CA ASN A 108 27.75 -13.72 28.10
C ASN A 108 28.77 -13.33 29.18
N GLN A 109 30.01 -13.83 29.02
CA GLN A 109 31.15 -13.55 29.90
C GLN A 109 31.56 -12.07 29.93
N GLN A 110 31.27 -11.32 28.86
CA GLN A 110 31.58 -9.89 28.74
C GLN A 110 30.33 -9.01 28.90
N CYS A 111 29.29 -9.52 29.57
CA CYS A 111 28.06 -8.76 29.75
C CYS A 111 28.33 -7.46 30.55
N PRO A 112 27.92 -6.27 30.05
CA PRO A 112 28.16 -5.01 30.74
C PRO A 112 27.41 -4.90 32.07
N ASP A 113 26.31 -5.64 32.25
CA ASP A 113 25.46 -5.54 33.43
C ASP A 113 25.93 -6.41 34.60
N CYS A 114 26.53 -7.57 34.32
CA CYS A 114 26.90 -8.57 35.34
C CYS A 114 28.34 -9.07 35.25
N SER A 115 29.11 -8.60 34.27
CA SER A 115 30.50 -8.97 34.01
C SER A 115 30.71 -10.49 33.97
N GLY A 116 29.81 -11.20 33.29
CA GLY A 116 29.88 -12.66 33.14
C GLY A 116 29.30 -13.49 34.29
N ASN A 117 28.97 -12.88 35.43
CA ASN A 117 28.52 -13.63 36.61
C ASN A 117 27.02 -13.95 36.62
N GLY A 118 26.26 -13.50 35.61
CA GLY A 118 24.80 -13.37 35.64
C GLY A 118 23.96 -14.64 35.66
N SER A 119 24.52 -15.79 36.05
CA SER A 119 23.80 -17.06 36.19
C SER A 119 22.76 -17.02 37.33
N ALA A 120 21.92 -18.05 37.42
CA ALA A 120 20.93 -18.15 38.49
C ALA A 120 21.58 -18.12 39.89
N GLY A 121 21.00 -17.35 40.81
CA GLY A 121 21.52 -17.14 42.16
C GLY A 121 22.62 -16.08 42.28
N TRP A 122 23.07 -15.45 41.17
CA TRP A 122 24.05 -14.37 41.20
C TRP A 122 23.61 -13.16 42.03
N ARG A 123 22.33 -12.79 41.94
CA ARG A 123 21.71 -11.71 42.74
C ARG A 123 20.62 -12.27 43.66
N PRO A 124 20.20 -11.53 44.70
CA PRO A 124 19.13 -11.96 45.59
C PRO A 124 17.86 -12.35 44.82
N VAL A 125 17.37 -13.56 45.10
CA VAL A 125 16.14 -14.10 44.53
C VAL A 125 14.93 -13.32 45.05
N ASN A 126 14.07 -12.86 44.14
CA ASN A 126 12.76 -12.35 44.52
C ASN A 126 11.85 -13.51 44.94
N LYS A 127 11.79 -13.77 46.25
CA LYS A 127 11.02 -14.87 46.85
C LYS A 127 9.55 -14.88 46.42
N ARG A 128 8.92 -13.71 46.30
CA ARG A 128 7.51 -13.62 45.86
C ARG A 128 7.35 -14.12 44.43
N LEU A 129 8.17 -13.63 43.50
CA LEU A 129 8.12 -14.07 42.10
C LEU A 129 8.53 -15.53 41.94
N PHE A 130 9.52 -16.00 42.70
CA PHE A 130 9.91 -17.41 42.74
C PHE A 130 8.74 -18.30 43.16
N ASN A 131 8.05 -17.95 44.26
CA ASN A 131 6.92 -18.75 44.76
C ASN A 131 5.73 -18.78 43.79
N ILE A 132 5.51 -17.71 43.03
CA ILE A 132 4.41 -17.62 42.06
C ILE A 132 4.75 -18.34 40.76
N HIS A 133 5.96 -18.17 40.23
CA HIS A 133 6.29 -18.58 38.85
C HIS A 133 7.20 -19.81 38.75
N VAL A 134 8.06 -20.07 39.74
CA VAL A 134 9.08 -21.14 39.67
C VAL A 134 8.72 -22.31 40.57
N LEU A 135 8.42 -22.04 41.84
CA LEU A 135 8.13 -23.07 42.85
C LEU A 135 7.02 -24.06 42.43
N PRO A 136 5.89 -23.65 41.81
CA PRO A 136 4.86 -24.61 41.42
C PRO A 136 5.36 -25.67 40.43
N ILE A 137 6.27 -25.26 39.54
CA ILE A 137 6.88 -26.16 38.54
C ILE A 137 7.88 -27.10 39.22
N VAL A 138 8.72 -26.55 40.11
CA VAL A 138 9.69 -27.36 40.88
C VAL A 138 8.97 -28.40 41.75
N VAL A 139 7.93 -27.99 42.47
CA VAL A 139 7.09 -28.90 43.28
C VAL A 139 6.50 -30.00 42.42
N LYS A 140 5.97 -29.66 41.24
CA LYS A 140 5.37 -30.63 40.31
C LYS A 140 6.40 -31.61 39.76
N LEU A 141 7.60 -31.15 39.39
CA LEU A 141 8.64 -31.97 38.78
C LEU A 141 9.32 -32.90 39.78
N TYR A 142 9.54 -32.44 41.02
CA TYR A 142 10.29 -33.17 42.03
C TYR A 142 9.43 -33.78 43.14
N GLY A 143 8.10 -33.67 43.04
CA GLY A 143 7.16 -34.27 44.01
C GLY A 143 7.30 -33.71 45.42
N LEU A 144 7.79 -32.48 45.57
CA LEU A 144 7.99 -31.85 46.88
C LEU A 144 6.64 -31.60 47.53
N LYS A 145 6.43 -32.11 48.75
CA LYS A 145 5.25 -31.76 49.54
C LYS A 145 5.39 -30.30 49.99
N LYS A 146 4.33 -29.51 49.75
CA LYS A 146 4.22 -28.11 50.19
C LYS A 146 4.31 -27.99 51.71
#